data_AF-A0A958XF30-F1
#
_entry.id   AF-A0A958XF30-F1
#
_cell.length_a   1.000
_cell.length_b   1.000
_cell.length_c   1.000
_cell.angle_alpha   90.00
_cell.angle_beta   90.00
_cell.angle_gamma   90.00
#
_symmetry.space_group_name_H-M   'P 1'
#
loop_
_entity.id
_entity.type
_entity.pdbx_description
1 polymer ?
#
loop_
_entity_poly.entity_id
_entity_poly.type
_entity_poly.pdbx_seq_one_letter_code
_entity_poly.pdbx_strand_id
1 'polypeptide(L)'
;MQKSPLVQTLAALNLRERQELGRWVQSPAFNRRPEVVELYDWLCAQSGGSAPEPELSNKRALRRHLSVDEPGLRHTMSYLFRIVKQYLAWREWTADSQSEGRYLCRALRKKGLSVVFDKEFKTLENAPQDAPQNAAFYLERYQIAIEHWEAQHRKGPMEGNQLRASDAAFSNFVAITALRHGCAALDQPGLIASQEISWLAETVNAVEAGRFAVVPAVQVYYHCYKLMHEGSVFNFEALKKLLAGQPELLPSQELRDVYLIAINFCIKKLNTGARNFIREALDLYRLGLERQVIQDSGVLSKATYQNILLLALASEEWDWARNFLETYRNALPSAERHNTYHFNLALYFFRKKDYAAAQEILRDVDFRDVHHNLDARRMLVRIYFDTGAFDALDALLHSFRIYLQRHRNIGYHRELNANFVRIVQQLLKLPPGAEQAREDLRQRITNEPYLAEREWLLEQIELAHHTSFVQSVNFSPKTK
;
A
#
# COMPACT_ATOMS: atom_id res chain seq x y z
N MET A 1 -8.81 22.00 24.79
CA MET A 1 -9.03 22.63 23.46
C MET A 1 -8.10 22.12 22.36
N GLN A 2 -6.99 21.44 22.67
CA GLN A 2 -6.14 20.79 21.64
C GLN A 2 -6.87 19.73 20.78
N LYS A 3 -7.92 19.11 21.31
CA LYS A 3 -8.85 18.23 20.56
C LYS A 3 -9.97 18.96 19.82
N SER A 4 -9.94 20.30 19.78
CA SER A 4 -10.94 21.07 19.03
C SER A 4 -10.66 20.94 17.53
N PRO A 5 -11.66 20.62 16.69
CA PRO A 5 -11.47 20.55 15.24
C PRO A 5 -10.88 21.83 14.64
N LEU A 6 -11.24 23.01 15.18
CA LEU A 6 -10.67 24.30 14.77
C LEU A 6 -9.15 24.35 14.98
N VAL A 7 -8.69 24.01 16.18
CA VAL A 7 -7.26 24.08 16.54
C VAL A 7 -6.47 23.05 15.74
N GLN A 8 -7.01 21.84 15.57
CA GLN A 8 -6.37 20.80 14.74
C GLN A 8 -6.26 21.22 13.28
N THR A 9 -7.32 21.84 12.74
CA THR A 9 -7.32 22.34 11.35
C THR A 9 -6.28 23.44 11.16
N LEU A 10 -6.22 24.41 12.07
CA LEU A 10 -5.20 25.48 12.02
C LEU A 10 -3.77 24.94 12.20
N ALA A 11 -3.59 23.90 13.02
CA ALA A 11 -2.30 23.27 13.23
C ALA A 11 -1.78 22.57 11.96
N ALA A 12 -2.68 22.01 11.13
CA ALA A 12 -2.33 21.40 9.85
C ALA A 12 -1.90 22.40 8.78
N LEU A 13 -2.22 23.69 8.95
CA LEU A 13 -1.88 24.73 8.00
C LEU A 13 -0.39 25.10 8.04
N ASN A 14 0.25 25.14 6.87
CA ASN A 14 1.60 25.68 6.72
C ASN A 14 1.60 27.23 6.83
N LEU A 15 2.81 27.81 6.93
CA LEU A 15 2.97 29.25 7.18
C LEU A 15 2.27 30.13 6.13
N ARG A 16 2.36 29.77 4.84
CA ARG A 16 1.74 30.51 3.75
C ARG A 16 0.22 30.47 3.84
N GLU A 17 -0.34 29.30 4.15
CA GLU A 17 -1.79 29.12 4.28
C GLU A 17 -2.33 29.92 5.45
N ARG A 18 -1.59 29.99 6.56
CA ARG A 18 -1.94 30.85 7.69
C ARG A 18 -1.95 32.32 7.29
N GLN A 19 -0.91 32.80 6.60
CA GLN A 19 -0.88 34.20 6.14
C GLN A 19 -2.03 34.56 5.18
N GLU A 20 -2.39 33.64 4.27
CA GLU A 20 -3.55 33.80 3.38
C GLU A 20 -4.87 33.77 4.15
N LEU A 21 -5.04 32.82 5.07
CA LEU A 21 -6.21 32.74 5.93
C LEU A 21 -6.37 33.98 6.81
N GLY A 22 -5.27 34.57 7.31
CA GLY A 22 -5.31 35.83 8.07
C GLY A 22 -5.93 36.97 7.26
N ARG A 23 -5.49 37.14 6.01
CA ARG A 23 -6.10 38.11 5.07
C ARG A 23 -7.58 37.80 4.80
N TRP A 24 -7.92 36.52 4.68
CA TRP A 24 -9.31 36.07 4.50
C TRP A 24 -10.19 36.40 5.72
N VAL A 25 -9.70 36.16 6.93
CA VAL A 25 -10.40 36.45 8.19
C VAL A 25 -10.54 37.95 8.45
N GLN A 26 -9.58 38.76 8.00
CA GLN A 26 -9.64 40.22 8.09
C GLN A 26 -10.55 40.85 7.01
N SER A 27 -10.86 40.13 5.94
CA SER A 27 -11.65 40.66 4.82
C SER A 27 -13.12 40.89 5.21
N PRO A 28 -13.65 42.11 5.03
CA PRO A 28 -15.07 42.43 5.27
C PRO A 28 -16.06 41.61 4.41
N ALA A 29 -15.58 40.99 3.33
CA ALA A 29 -16.37 40.11 2.47
C ALA A 29 -16.74 38.79 3.16
N PHE A 30 -15.88 38.28 4.06
CA PHE A 30 -16.04 36.96 4.70
C PHE A 30 -16.26 37.05 6.21
N ASN A 31 -15.82 38.13 6.84
CA ASN A 31 -15.94 38.37 8.26
C ASN A 31 -16.25 39.85 8.57
N ARG A 32 -17.23 40.09 9.43
CA ARG A 32 -17.57 41.44 9.93
C ARG A 32 -17.38 41.57 11.45
N ARG A 33 -16.83 40.54 12.09
CA ARG A 33 -16.75 40.42 13.54
C ARG A 33 -15.30 40.61 14.01
N PRO A 34 -14.99 41.71 14.72
CA PRO A 34 -13.63 41.96 15.21
C PRO A 34 -13.15 40.86 16.17
N GLU A 35 -14.04 40.32 17.01
CA GLU A 35 -13.72 39.28 17.99
C GLU A 35 -13.24 37.97 17.32
N VAL A 36 -13.61 37.74 16.05
CA VAL A 36 -13.16 36.58 15.27
C VAL A 36 -11.74 36.78 14.74
N VAL A 37 -11.38 38.03 14.40
CA VAL A 37 -10.01 38.40 13.99
C VAL A 37 -9.08 38.25 15.19
N GLU A 38 -9.46 38.83 16.33
CA GLU A 38 -8.70 38.73 17.58
C GLU A 38 -8.51 37.27 18.01
N LEU A 39 -9.55 36.44 17.90
CA LEU A 39 -9.43 35.01 18.17
C LEU A 39 -8.42 34.34 17.24
N TYR A 40 -8.47 34.63 15.93
CA TYR A 40 -7.55 34.05 14.97
C TYR A 40 -6.09 34.45 15.26
N ASP A 41 -5.85 35.74 15.47
CA ASP A 41 -4.52 36.28 15.76
C ASP A 41 -3.95 35.69 17.06
N TRP A 42 -4.78 35.57 18.10
CA TRP A 42 -4.39 34.93 19.35
C TRP A 42 -4.00 33.46 19.13
N LEU A 43 -4.81 32.69 18.39
CA LEU A 43 -4.52 31.28 18.11
C LEU A 43 -3.23 31.13 17.29
N CYS A 44 -2.97 32.02 16.33
CA CYS A 44 -1.75 32.00 15.52
C CYS A 44 -0.50 32.40 16.31
N ALA A 45 -0.58 33.40 17.19
CA ALA A 45 0.51 33.84 18.04
C ALA A 45 0.98 32.74 19.02
N GLN A 46 0.04 31.96 19.55
CA GLN A 46 0.30 30.83 20.46
C GLN A 46 0.83 29.58 19.74
N SER A 47 0.84 29.56 18.41
CA SER A 47 1.22 28.42 17.59
C SER A 47 2.63 28.55 17.00
N GLY A 48 3.51 29.33 17.66
CA GLY A 48 4.82 29.77 17.17
C GLY A 48 5.57 28.73 16.33
N GLY A 49 5.62 28.94 15.01
CA GLY A 49 6.49 28.23 14.06
C GLY A 49 6.17 26.76 13.76
N SER A 50 5.78 25.94 14.74
CA SER A 50 5.50 24.52 14.54
C SER A 50 4.77 23.93 15.74
N ALA A 51 3.53 23.49 15.51
CA ALA A 51 2.61 22.85 16.45
C ALA A 51 2.23 23.67 17.71
N PRO A 52 0.95 23.65 18.12
CA PRO A 52 0.51 24.38 19.31
C PRO A 52 1.00 23.73 20.63
N GLU A 53 1.78 24.48 21.40
CA GLU A 53 2.14 24.18 22.79
C GLU A 53 0.91 24.18 23.75
N PRO A 54 1.04 23.68 25.01
CA PRO A 54 -0.07 23.32 25.91
C PRO A 54 -1.06 24.43 26.31
N GLU A 55 -0.77 25.70 26.03
CA GLU A 55 -1.55 26.84 26.52
C GLU A 55 -2.85 27.13 25.76
N LEU A 56 -3.05 26.53 24.57
CA LEU A 56 -4.33 26.58 23.82
C LEU A 56 -5.53 25.97 24.57
N SER A 57 -5.28 25.38 25.74
CA SER A 57 -6.28 24.84 26.67
C SER A 57 -6.99 25.90 27.54
N ASN A 58 -6.43 27.11 27.67
CA ASN A 58 -6.90 28.07 28.67
C ASN A 58 -8.10 28.91 28.19
N LYS A 59 -9.30 28.30 28.13
CA LYS A 59 -10.58 28.97 27.87
C LYS A 59 -10.81 30.21 28.76
N ARG A 60 -10.20 30.27 29.94
CA ARG A 60 -10.33 31.42 30.85
C ARG A 60 -9.50 32.61 30.38
N ALA A 61 -8.29 32.38 29.89
CA ALA A 61 -7.46 33.42 29.28
C ALA A 61 -8.11 33.96 28.00
N LEU A 62 -8.64 33.08 27.14
CA LEU A 62 -9.33 33.48 25.90
C LEU A 62 -10.55 34.36 26.16
N ARG A 63 -11.40 33.98 27.14
CA ARG A 63 -12.57 34.78 27.54
C ARG A 63 -12.19 36.17 28.04
N ARG A 64 -11.10 36.27 28.80
CA ARG A 64 -10.59 37.57 29.28
C ARG A 64 -10.02 38.42 28.15
N HIS A 65 -9.27 37.80 27.23
CA HIS A 65 -8.68 38.50 26.09
C HIS A 65 -9.75 39.08 25.16
N LEU A 66 -10.72 38.26 24.77
CA LEU A 66 -11.82 38.64 23.87
C LEU A 66 -12.95 39.40 24.59
N SER A 67 -12.89 39.56 25.91
CA SER A 67 -13.95 40.15 26.73
C SER A 67 -15.34 39.50 26.51
N VAL A 68 -15.39 38.17 26.33
CA VAL A 68 -16.63 37.40 26.10
C VAL A 68 -16.91 36.38 27.20
N ASP A 69 -18.19 36.07 27.39
CA ASP A 69 -18.62 34.96 28.23
C ASP A 69 -18.40 33.60 27.53
N GLU A 70 -18.76 32.50 28.21
CA GLU A 70 -18.56 31.16 27.64
C GLU A 70 -19.44 30.82 26.43
N PRO A 71 -20.73 31.22 26.39
CA PRO A 71 -21.53 31.22 25.16
C PRO A 71 -20.90 32.03 24.03
N GLY A 72 -20.48 33.27 24.28
CA GLY A 72 -19.86 34.16 23.30
C GLY A 72 -18.55 33.61 22.74
N LEU A 73 -17.74 32.99 23.60
CA LEU A 73 -16.53 32.30 23.15
C LEU A 73 -16.86 31.13 22.22
N ARG A 74 -17.82 30.28 22.59
CA ARG A 74 -18.23 29.15 21.75
C ARG A 74 -18.74 29.62 20.40
N HIS A 75 -19.52 30.70 20.37
CA HIS A 75 -20.02 31.31 19.13
C HIS A 75 -18.89 31.83 18.25
N THR A 76 -17.94 32.55 18.84
CA THR A 76 -16.77 33.12 18.14
C THR A 76 -15.91 32.00 17.54
N MET A 77 -15.62 30.95 18.31
CA MET A 77 -14.92 29.76 17.81
C MET A 77 -15.66 29.07 16.66
N SER A 78 -16.99 28.94 16.77
CA SER A 78 -17.81 28.29 15.74
C SER A 78 -17.83 29.11 14.46
N TYR A 79 -17.88 30.45 14.59
CA TYR A 79 -17.85 31.37 13.47
C TYR A 79 -16.48 31.39 12.79
N LEU A 80 -15.38 31.41 13.56
CA LEU A 80 -14.03 31.28 13.02
C LEU A 80 -13.89 29.95 12.26
N PHE A 81 -14.36 28.84 12.84
CA PHE A 81 -14.25 27.54 12.17
C PHE A 81 -15.06 27.48 10.86
N ARG A 82 -16.21 28.15 10.79
CA ARG A 82 -16.96 28.32 9.53
C ARG A 82 -16.12 29.06 8.49
N ILE A 83 -15.44 30.14 8.86
CA ILE A 83 -14.57 30.91 7.95
C ILE A 83 -13.38 30.08 7.49
N VAL A 84 -12.72 29.33 8.39
CA VAL A 84 -11.62 28.42 8.04
C VAL A 84 -12.07 27.38 7.01
N LYS A 85 -13.24 26.76 7.18
CA LYS A 85 -13.79 25.82 6.19
C LYS A 85 -14.06 26.47 4.83
N GLN A 86 -14.53 27.72 4.81
CA GLN A 86 -14.76 28.47 3.58
C GLN A 86 -13.44 28.78 2.86
N TYR A 87 -12.40 29.19 3.60
CA TYR A 87 -11.07 29.42 3.04
C TYR A 87 -10.48 28.14 2.44
N LEU A 88 -10.55 27.01 3.18
CA LEU A 88 -10.06 25.72 2.68
C LEU A 88 -10.77 25.31 1.39
N ALA A 89 -12.09 25.38 1.36
CA ALA A 89 -12.86 25.06 0.15
C ALA A 89 -12.55 26.00 -1.02
N TRP A 90 -12.42 27.31 -0.75
CA TRP A 90 -12.06 28.30 -1.77
C TRP A 90 -10.68 28.00 -2.36
N ARG A 91 -9.70 27.70 -1.50
CA ARG A 91 -8.34 27.46 -1.94
C ARG A 91 -8.22 26.22 -2.82
N GLU A 92 -8.82 25.10 -2.39
CA GLU A 92 -8.87 23.88 -3.20
C GLU A 92 -9.53 24.15 -4.55
N TRP A 93 -10.64 24.90 -4.57
CA TRP A 93 -11.34 25.26 -5.80
C TRP A 93 -10.48 26.15 -6.73
N THR A 94 -9.79 27.16 -6.21
CA THR A 94 -8.92 28.04 -7.03
C THR A 94 -7.62 27.38 -7.48
N ALA A 95 -7.21 26.28 -6.83
CA ALA A 95 -6.05 25.51 -7.27
C ALA A 95 -6.39 24.63 -8.50
N ASP A 96 -7.65 24.31 -8.71
CA ASP A 96 -8.15 23.56 -9.86
C ASP A 96 -8.75 24.51 -10.91
N SER A 97 -7.92 24.90 -11.88
CA SER A 97 -8.32 25.80 -12.97
C SER A 97 -9.47 25.26 -13.82
N GLN A 98 -9.62 23.93 -13.94
CA GLN A 98 -10.72 23.32 -14.68
C GLN A 98 -12.04 23.51 -13.94
N SER A 99 -12.05 23.19 -12.64
CA SER A 99 -13.21 23.46 -11.79
C SER A 99 -13.56 24.94 -11.75
N GLU A 100 -12.59 25.83 -11.55
CA GLU A 100 -12.82 27.28 -11.56
C GLU A 100 -13.46 27.75 -12.87
N GLY A 101 -12.89 27.35 -14.01
CA GLY A 101 -13.42 27.66 -15.33
C GLY A 101 -14.83 27.12 -15.55
N ARG A 102 -15.13 25.88 -15.11
CA ARG A 102 -16.48 25.30 -15.20
C ARG A 102 -17.50 26.11 -14.40
N TYR A 103 -17.17 26.51 -13.17
CA TYR A 103 -18.07 27.32 -12.34
C TYR A 103 -18.25 28.74 -12.90
N LEU A 104 -17.22 29.31 -13.53
CA LEU A 104 -17.32 30.57 -14.28
C LEU A 104 -18.29 30.42 -15.47
N CYS A 105 -18.11 29.41 -16.32
CA CYS A 105 -19.02 29.09 -17.42
C CYS A 105 -20.47 28.93 -16.94
N ARG A 106 -20.68 28.18 -15.86
CA ARG A 106 -22.00 28.05 -15.21
C ARG A 106 -22.57 29.40 -14.79
N ALA A 107 -21.78 30.26 -14.17
CA ALA A 107 -22.22 31.58 -13.72
C ALA A 107 -22.59 32.49 -14.90
N LEU A 108 -21.78 32.52 -15.96
CA LEU A 108 -22.02 33.29 -17.18
C LEU A 108 -23.29 32.83 -17.88
N ARG A 109 -23.49 31.52 -18.01
CA ARG A 109 -24.70 30.90 -18.56
C ARG A 109 -25.95 31.30 -17.79
N LYS A 110 -25.93 31.19 -16.45
CA LYS A 110 -27.06 31.60 -15.59
C LYS A 110 -27.40 33.08 -15.72
N LYS A 111 -26.41 33.93 -16.04
CA LYS A 111 -26.57 35.37 -16.28
C LYS A 111 -26.92 35.73 -17.73
N GLY A 112 -27.00 34.76 -18.63
CA GLY A 112 -27.29 35.00 -20.05
C GLY A 112 -26.15 35.66 -20.83
N LEU A 113 -24.92 35.69 -20.29
CA LEU A 113 -23.76 36.37 -20.88
C LEU A 113 -23.09 35.51 -21.95
N SER A 114 -23.81 35.22 -23.04
CA SER A 114 -23.40 34.17 -23.98
C SER A 114 -22.10 34.45 -24.75
N VAL A 115 -21.82 35.71 -25.12
CA VAL A 115 -20.56 36.07 -25.81
C VAL A 115 -19.34 35.78 -24.93
N VAL A 116 -19.43 36.11 -23.64
CA VAL A 116 -18.37 35.85 -22.67
C VAL A 116 -18.28 34.34 -22.39
N PHE A 117 -19.42 33.67 -22.25
CA PHE A 117 -19.48 32.23 -22.08
C PHE A 117 -18.75 31.48 -23.20
N ASP A 118 -19.02 31.79 -24.48
CA ASP A 118 -18.43 31.08 -25.62
C ASP A 118 -16.91 31.25 -25.65
N LYS A 119 -16.39 32.41 -25.21
CA LYS A 119 -14.96 32.68 -25.10
C LYS A 119 -14.31 31.89 -23.95
N GLU A 120 -14.89 31.96 -22.76
CA GLU A 120 -14.35 31.25 -21.59
C GLU A 120 -14.45 29.72 -21.76
N PHE A 121 -15.54 29.22 -22.36
CA PHE A 121 -15.71 27.81 -22.67
C PHE A 121 -14.63 27.31 -23.64
N LYS A 122 -14.35 28.04 -24.73
CA LYS A 122 -13.27 27.67 -25.66
C LYS A 122 -11.92 27.66 -24.98
N THR A 123 -11.68 28.56 -24.03
CA THR A 123 -10.44 28.59 -23.26
C THR A 123 -10.33 27.35 -22.38
N LEU A 124 -11.42 26.97 -21.71
CA LEU A 124 -11.51 25.78 -20.86
C LEU A 124 -11.36 24.48 -21.67
N GLU A 125 -12.01 24.38 -22.82
CA GLU A 125 -11.99 23.21 -23.70
C GLU A 125 -10.59 22.96 -24.31
N ASN A 126 -9.88 24.03 -24.66
CA ASN A 126 -8.53 23.96 -25.24
C ASN A 126 -7.40 23.93 -24.20
N ALA A 127 -7.72 23.96 -22.90
CA ALA A 127 -6.72 23.89 -21.86
C ALA A 127 -5.93 22.57 -21.94
N PRO A 128 -4.61 22.58 -21.71
CA PRO A 128 -3.78 21.38 -21.74
C PRO A 128 -4.34 20.27 -20.84
N GLN A 129 -4.33 19.05 -21.35
CA GLN A 129 -4.85 17.87 -20.66
C GLN A 129 -3.70 17.07 -20.03
N ASP A 130 -2.97 17.72 -19.14
CA ASP A 130 -1.83 17.12 -18.42
C ASP A 130 -2.31 16.29 -17.20
N ALA A 131 -3.63 16.20 -16.99
CA ALA A 131 -4.23 15.43 -15.91
C ALA A 131 -4.32 13.93 -16.27
N PRO A 132 -4.12 13.02 -15.29
CA PRO A 132 -4.36 11.60 -15.48
C PRO A 132 -5.78 11.33 -16.00
N GLN A 133 -5.91 10.49 -17.02
CA GLN A 133 -7.19 10.19 -17.68
C GLN A 133 -8.03 9.17 -16.90
N ASN A 134 -8.17 9.39 -15.59
CA ASN A 134 -8.95 8.54 -14.70
C ASN A 134 -10.46 8.90 -14.75
N ALA A 135 -11.25 8.29 -13.86
CA ALA A 135 -12.67 8.58 -13.75
C ALA A 135 -12.96 10.07 -13.51
N ALA A 136 -12.18 10.74 -12.66
CA ALA A 136 -12.39 12.14 -12.31
C ALA A 136 -12.23 13.06 -13.53
N PHE A 137 -11.22 12.79 -14.36
CA PHE A 137 -11.00 13.49 -15.63
C PHE A 137 -12.20 13.39 -16.56
N TYR A 138 -12.71 12.17 -16.80
CA TYR A 138 -13.86 11.98 -17.70
C TYR A 138 -15.16 12.57 -17.13
N LEU A 139 -15.34 12.54 -15.81
CA LEU A 139 -16.46 13.20 -15.15
C LEU A 139 -16.41 14.72 -15.34
N GLU A 140 -15.24 15.34 -15.14
CA GLU A 140 -15.08 16.78 -15.32
C GLU A 140 -15.35 17.20 -16.78
N ARG A 141 -14.85 16.43 -17.75
CA ARG A 141 -15.15 16.66 -19.18
C ARG A 141 -16.64 16.57 -19.48
N TYR A 142 -17.32 15.59 -18.91
CA TYR A 142 -18.78 15.49 -19.05
C TYR A 142 -19.49 16.70 -18.44
N GLN A 143 -19.09 17.15 -17.25
CA GLN A 143 -19.69 18.31 -16.60
C GLN A 143 -19.47 19.61 -17.38
N ILE A 144 -18.28 19.80 -17.96
CA ILE A 144 -17.97 20.94 -18.84
C ILE A 144 -18.85 20.89 -20.09
N ALA A 145 -18.97 19.73 -20.73
CA ALA A 145 -19.80 19.55 -21.92
C ALA A 145 -21.29 19.87 -21.66
N ILE A 146 -21.81 19.49 -20.48
CA ILE A 146 -23.19 19.83 -20.09
C ILE A 146 -23.39 21.34 -19.95
N GLU A 147 -22.45 22.08 -19.38
CA GLU A 147 -22.60 23.54 -19.25
C GLU A 147 -22.75 24.20 -20.63
N HIS A 148 -22.03 23.72 -21.64
CA HIS A 148 -22.19 24.18 -23.02
C HIS A 148 -23.51 23.72 -23.64
N TRP A 149 -23.90 22.47 -23.43
CA TRP A 149 -25.19 21.95 -23.87
C TRP A 149 -26.35 22.80 -23.32
N GLU A 150 -26.34 23.12 -22.02
CA GLU A 150 -27.34 23.96 -21.35
C GLU A 150 -27.36 25.41 -21.87
N ALA A 151 -26.24 25.92 -22.37
CA ALA A 151 -26.15 27.24 -22.96
C ALA A 151 -26.69 27.28 -24.40
N GLN A 152 -26.47 26.22 -25.19
CA GLN A 152 -26.77 26.18 -26.62
C GLN A 152 -28.13 25.57 -26.97
N HIS A 153 -28.64 24.60 -26.21
CA HIS A 153 -29.92 23.94 -26.55
C HIS A 153 -31.11 24.91 -26.58
N ARG A 154 -30.94 26.11 -26.00
CA ARG A 154 -31.94 27.19 -26.02
C ARG A 154 -31.92 28.02 -27.30
N LYS A 155 -30.88 27.88 -28.13
CA LYS A 155 -30.60 28.72 -29.31
C LYS A 155 -30.85 28.04 -30.67
N GLY A 156 -31.11 26.73 -30.71
CA GLY A 156 -31.40 26.01 -31.96
C GLY A 156 -30.95 24.54 -31.97
N PRO A 157 -31.06 23.84 -33.13
CA PRO A 157 -30.63 22.45 -33.28
C PRO A 157 -29.13 22.28 -33.00
N MET A 158 -28.77 21.21 -32.30
CA MET A 158 -27.38 20.90 -31.93
C MET A 158 -26.51 20.47 -33.10
N GLU A 159 -25.21 20.73 -32.97
CA GLU A 159 -24.18 20.00 -33.70
C GLU A 159 -23.99 18.59 -33.09
N GLY A 160 -24.23 17.54 -33.87
CA GLY A 160 -24.19 16.14 -33.40
C GLY A 160 -22.83 15.69 -32.83
N ASN A 161 -21.73 16.37 -33.17
CA ASN A 161 -20.40 16.04 -32.66
C ASN A 161 -20.26 16.31 -31.17
N GLN A 162 -20.91 17.35 -30.64
CA GLN A 162 -20.77 17.72 -29.24
C GLN A 162 -21.53 16.79 -28.30
N LEU A 163 -22.71 16.33 -28.73
CA LEU A 163 -23.47 15.31 -27.99
C LEU A 163 -22.66 14.01 -27.88
N ARG A 164 -22.01 13.60 -28.98
CA ARG A 164 -21.13 12.40 -28.98
C ARG A 164 -19.95 12.55 -28.03
N ALA A 165 -19.33 13.73 -27.97
CA ALA A 165 -18.22 13.98 -27.04
C ALA A 165 -18.67 13.89 -25.57
N SER A 166 -19.85 14.45 -25.25
CA SER A 166 -20.45 14.35 -23.92
C SER A 166 -20.80 12.90 -23.54
N ASP A 167 -21.43 12.17 -24.46
CA ASP A 167 -21.79 10.76 -24.27
C ASP A 167 -20.55 9.88 -24.08
N ALA A 168 -19.48 10.11 -24.86
CA ALA A 168 -18.22 9.40 -24.72
C ALA A 168 -17.54 9.68 -23.36
N ALA A 169 -17.51 10.94 -22.92
CA ALA A 169 -16.96 11.29 -21.61
C ALA A 169 -17.74 10.61 -20.46
N PHE A 170 -19.07 10.65 -20.51
CA PHE A 170 -19.93 9.98 -19.53
C PHE A 170 -19.72 8.46 -19.54
N SER A 171 -19.71 7.85 -20.73
CA SER A 171 -19.51 6.40 -20.90
C SER A 171 -18.16 5.95 -20.33
N ASN A 172 -17.09 6.71 -20.58
CA ASN A 172 -15.75 6.40 -20.05
C ASN A 172 -15.71 6.53 -18.51
N PHE A 173 -16.33 7.58 -17.96
CA PHE A 173 -16.45 7.74 -16.50
C PHE A 173 -17.17 6.55 -15.87
N VAL A 174 -18.33 6.16 -16.41
CA VAL A 174 -19.11 5.02 -15.91
C VAL A 174 -18.31 3.72 -16.01
N ALA A 175 -17.67 3.46 -17.15
CA ALA A 175 -16.90 2.24 -17.37
C ALA A 175 -15.73 2.09 -16.38
N ILE A 176 -14.93 3.14 -16.21
CA ILE A 176 -13.82 3.14 -15.24
C ILE A 176 -14.35 2.92 -13.82
N THR A 177 -15.42 3.61 -13.45
CA THR A 177 -16.01 3.54 -12.10
C THR A 177 -16.56 2.15 -11.81
N ALA A 178 -17.33 1.58 -12.73
CA ALA A 178 -17.91 0.25 -12.58
C ALA A 178 -16.81 -0.81 -12.42
N LEU A 179 -15.77 -0.78 -13.26
CA LEU A 179 -14.64 -1.73 -13.17
C LEU A 179 -13.85 -1.58 -11.88
N ARG A 180 -13.61 -0.35 -11.41
CA ARG A 180 -12.97 -0.08 -10.12
C ARG A 180 -13.78 -0.62 -8.95
N HIS A 181 -15.08 -0.39 -8.94
CA HIS A 181 -15.97 -0.94 -7.91
C HIS A 181 -16.02 -2.47 -7.97
N GLY A 182 -16.01 -3.06 -9.17
CA GLY A 182 -15.87 -4.50 -9.35
C GLY A 182 -14.58 -5.05 -8.74
N CYS A 183 -13.45 -4.38 -8.94
CA CYS A 183 -12.18 -4.74 -8.30
C CYS A 183 -12.28 -4.64 -6.77
N ALA A 184 -12.83 -3.55 -6.24
CA ALA A 184 -13.00 -3.35 -4.80
C ALA A 184 -13.89 -4.43 -4.15
N ALA A 185 -14.98 -4.82 -4.83
CA ALA A 185 -15.86 -5.90 -4.38
C ALA A 185 -15.14 -7.26 -4.32
N LEU A 186 -14.21 -7.53 -5.24
CA LEU A 186 -13.41 -8.76 -5.25
C LEU A 186 -12.29 -8.75 -4.19
N ASP A 187 -11.76 -7.58 -3.87
CA ASP A 187 -10.69 -7.42 -2.86
C ASP A 187 -11.21 -7.58 -1.42
N GLN A 188 -12.48 -7.21 -1.17
CA GLN A 188 -13.14 -7.31 0.13
C GLN A 188 -14.37 -8.21 0.09
N PRO A 189 -14.20 -9.55 0.09
CA PRO A 189 -15.30 -10.51 0.10
C PRO A 189 -16.17 -10.31 1.36
N GLY A 190 -17.33 -9.69 1.19
CA GLY A 190 -18.25 -9.35 2.29
C GLY A 190 -18.72 -7.90 2.30
N LEU A 191 -18.11 -7.01 1.50
CA LEU A 191 -18.62 -5.63 1.32
C LEU A 191 -19.90 -5.63 0.47
N ILE A 192 -19.79 -6.16 -0.75
CA ILE A 192 -20.87 -6.32 -1.72
C ILE A 192 -20.45 -7.37 -2.75
N ALA A 193 -21.40 -8.13 -3.29
CA ALA A 193 -21.08 -9.05 -4.39
C ALA A 193 -20.77 -8.27 -5.68
N SER A 194 -19.77 -8.69 -6.46
CA SER A 194 -19.42 -7.99 -7.70
C SER A 194 -20.58 -7.95 -8.70
N GLN A 195 -21.47 -8.95 -8.70
CA GLN A 195 -22.65 -8.96 -9.57
C GLN A 195 -23.68 -7.88 -9.21
N GLU A 196 -23.63 -7.32 -8.01
CA GLU A 196 -24.53 -6.24 -7.58
C GLU A 196 -24.01 -4.85 -7.97
N ILE A 197 -22.78 -4.76 -8.50
CA ILE A 197 -22.24 -3.50 -9.01
C ILE A 197 -22.96 -3.11 -10.29
N SER A 198 -23.67 -1.97 -10.23
CA SER A 198 -24.41 -1.44 -11.37
C SER A 198 -23.50 -1.21 -12.58
N TRP A 199 -23.99 -1.56 -13.76
CA TRP A 199 -23.32 -1.40 -15.06
C TRP A 199 -22.04 -2.20 -15.26
N LEU A 200 -21.61 -3.02 -14.29
CA LEU A 200 -20.36 -3.78 -14.39
C LEU A 200 -20.43 -4.83 -15.52
N ALA A 201 -21.49 -5.63 -15.56
CA ALA A 201 -21.65 -6.67 -16.57
C ALA A 201 -21.72 -6.07 -17.99
N GLU A 202 -22.51 -5.00 -18.16
CA GLU A 202 -22.63 -4.27 -19.42
C GLU A 202 -21.31 -3.63 -19.83
N THR A 203 -20.56 -3.07 -18.88
CA THR A 203 -19.24 -2.49 -19.13
C THR A 203 -18.27 -3.55 -19.60
N VAL A 204 -18.19 -4.70 -18.92
CA VAL A 204 -17.32 -5.82 -19.32
C VAL A 204 -17.64 -6.27 -20.75
N ASN A 205 -18.92 -6.50 -21.05
CA ASN A 205 -19.37 -6.89 -22.40
C ASN A 205 -19.02 -5.82 -23.45
N ALA A 206 -19.16 -4.54 -23.13
CA ALA A 206 -18.83 -3.44 -24.03
C ALA A 206 -17.32 -3.33 -24.29
N VAL A 207 -16.48 -3.59 -23.27
CA VAL A 207 -15.01 -3.64 -23.44
C VAL A 207 -14.63 -4.81 -24.34
N GLU A 208 -15.20 -5.99 -24.12
CA GLU A 208 -14.95 -7.20 -24.93
C GLU A 208 -15.42 -7.03 -26.38
N ALA A 209 -16.48 -6.26 -26.61
CA ALA A 209 -16.94 -5.85 -27.94
C ALA A 209 -16.08 -4.74 -28.60
N GLY A 210 -15.03 -4.27 -27.93
CA GLY A 210 -14.07 -3.28 -28.48
C GLY A 210 -14.47 -1.81 -28.31
N ARG A 211 -15.57 -1.49 -27.61
CA ARG A 211 -16.09 -0.10 -27.48
C ARG A 211 -15.11 0.85 -26.79
N PHE A 212 -14.23 0.32 -25.94
CA PHE A 212 -13.26 1.09 -25.16
C PHE A 212 -11.79 0.80 -25.52
N ALA A 213 -11.53 0.24 -26.71
CA ALA A 213 -10.18 -0.15 -27.12
C ALA A 213 -9.17 1.01 -27.11
N VAL A 214 -9.64 2.24 -27.33
CA VAL A 214 -8.82 3.46 -27.37
C VAL A 214 -8.77 4.22 -26.04
N VAL A 215 -9.33 3.66 -24.97
CA VAL A 215 -9.41 4.32 -23.64
C VAL A 215 -8.53 3.55 -22.65
N PRO A 216 -7.25 3.94 -22.45
CA PRO A 216 -6.30 3.11 -21.73
C PRO A 216 -6.69 2.87 -20.27
N ALA A 217 -7.26 3.86 -19.58
CA ALA A 217 -7.72 3.69 -18.20
C ALA A 217 -8.81 2.62 -18.07
N VAL A 218 -9.74 2.54 -19.03
CA VAL A 218 -10.75 1.47 -19.07
C VAL A 218 -10.07 0.11 -19.28
N GLN A 219 -9.10 0.01 -20.19
CA GLN A 219 -8.36 -1.23 -20.44
C GLN A 219 -7.59 -1.70 -19.20
N VAL A 220 -6.94 -0.78 -18.48
CA VAL A 220 -6.23 -1.09 -17.22
C VAL A 220 -7.18 -1.71 -16.22
N TYR A 221 -8.30 -1.06 -15.92
CA TYR A 221 -9.23 -1.57 -14.92
C TYR A 221 -9.99 -2.81 -15.38
N TYR A 222 -10.23 -2.98 -16.69
CA TYR A 222 -10.78 -4.20 -17.25
C TYR A 222 -9.86 -5.39 -17.00
N HIS A 223 -8.57 -5.26 -17.32
CA HIS A 223 -7.62 -6.33 -17.09
C HIS A 223 -7.39 -6.59 -15.60
N CYS A 224 -7.41 -5.56 -14.73
CA CYS A 224 -7.42 -5.76 -13.28
C CYS A 224 -8.62 -6.60 -12.84
N TYR A 225 -9.83 -6.22 -13.25
CA TYR A 225 -11.06 -6.92 -12.88
C TYR A 225 -11.03 -8.39 -13.34
N LYS A 226 -10.71 -8.64 -14.61
CA LYS A 226 -10.62 -10.00 -15.17
C LYS A 226 -9.51 -10.82 -14.52
N LEU A 227 -8.39 -10.18 -14.16
CA LEU A 227 -7.30 -10.86 -13.47
C LEU A 227 -7.72 -11.31 -12.07
N MET A 228 -8.45 -10.48 -11.33
CA MET A 228 -8.96 -10.80 -10.00
C MET A 228 -10.09 -11.84 -10.04
N HIS A 229 -10.96 -11.76 -11.04
CA HIS A 229 -12.12 -12.64 -11.20
C HIS A 229 -11.76 -14.03 -11.74
N GLU A 230 -10.89 -14.09 -12.76
CA GLU A 230 -10.63 -15.33 -13.53
C GLU A 230 -9.20 -15.87 -13.35
N GLY A 231 -8.25 -15.05 -12.88
CA GLY A 231 -6.86 -15.48 -12.72
C GLY A 231 -6.14 -15.84 -14.04
N SER A 232 -6.51 -15.15 -15.14
CA SER A 232 -5.98 -15.39 -16.48
C SER A 232 -4.62 -14.75 -16.72
N VAL A 233 -3.65 -15.54 -17.20
CA VAL A 233 -2.30 -15.08 -17.59
C VAL A 233 -2.36 -14.09 -18.76
N PHE A 234 -3.35 -14.23 -19.66
CA PHE A 234 -3.54 -13.28 -20.76
C PHE A 234 -3.79 -11.86 -20.24
N ASN A 235 -4.68 -11.70 -19.26
CA ASN A 235 -4.99 -10.39 -18.67
C ASN A 235 -3.81 -9.82 -17.90
N PHE A 236 -3.02 -10.67 -17.25
CA PHE A 236 -1.76 -10.26 -16.62
C PHE A 236 -0.78 -9.66 -17.62
N GLU A 237 -0.53 -10.34 -18.74
CA GLU A 237 0.39 -9.87 -19.78
C GLU A 237 -0.08 -8.56 -20.43
N ALA A 238 -1.39 -8.45 -20.69
CA ALA A 238 -1.98 -7.22 -21.21
C ALA A 238 -1.82 -6.05 -20.23
N LEU A 239 -2.09 -6.28 -18.93
CA LEU A 239 -1.91 -5.28 -17.89
C LEU A 239 -0.44 -4.85 -17.75
N LYS A 240 0.49 -5.80 -17.78
CA LYS A 240 1.94 -5.54 -17.72
C LYS A 240 2.39 -4.61 -18.85
N LYS A 241 1.90 -4.83 -20.08
CA LYS A 241 2.19 -3.96 -21.23
C LYS A 241 1.65 -2.53 -21.04
N LEU A 242 0.43 -2.40 -20.55
CA LEU A 242 -0.18 -1.09 -20.25
C LEU A 242 0.63 -0.34 -19.19
N LEU A 243 1.02 -1.03 -18.11
CA LEU A 243 1.85 -0.45 -17.05
C LEU A 243 3.21 0.01 -17.56
N ALA A 244 3.86 -0.74 -18.44
CA ALA A 244 5.14 -0.36 -19.00
C ALA A 244 5.05 0.92 -19.86
N GLY A 245 4.00 1.05 -20.68
CA GLY A 245 3.90 2.10 -21.71
C GLY A 245 3.37 3.46 -21.27
N GLN A 246 2.66 3.58 -20.14
CA GLN A 246 1.95 4.83 -19.77
C GLN A 246 2.03 5.14 -18.25
N PRO A 247 3.16 5.65 -17.75
CA PRO A 247 3.34 5.91 -16.30
C PRO A 247 2.42 7.00 -15.73
N GLU A 248 1.98 7.95 -16.55
CA GLU A 248 1.19 9.12 -16.12
C GLU A 248 -0.32 8.93 -16.32
N LEU A 249 -0.75 7.74 -16.78
CA LEU A 249 -2.15 7.47 -17.12
C LEU A 249 -3.09 7.61 -15.92
N LEU A 250 -2.63 7.19 -14.73
CA LEU A 250 -3.42 7.16 -13.50
C LEU A 250 -2.69 7.94 -12.39
N PRO A 251 -3.44 8.54 -11.44
CA PRO A 251 -2.85 9.11 -10.24
C PRO A 251 -2.01 8.07 -9.48
N SER A 252 -0.96 8.49 -8.79
CA SER A 252 -0.01 7.57 -8.12
C SER A 252 -0.67 6.57 -7.17
N GLN A 253 -1.72 6.98 -6.45
CA GLN A 253 -2.49 6.08 -5.57
C GLN A 253 -3.25 5.02 -6.36
N GLU A 254 -3.92 5.40 -7.45
CA GLU A 254 -4.63 4.45 -8.31
C GLU A 254 -3.65 3.50 -9.00
N LEU A 255 -2.49 4.02 -9.43
CA LEU A 255 -1.46 3.21 -10.06
C LEU A 255 -0.87 2.20 -9.06
N ARG A 256 -0.66 2.59 -7.81
CA ARG A 256 -0.24 1.67 -6.73
C ARG A 256 -1.16 0.46 -6.62
N ASP A 257 -2.48 0.69 -6.58
CA ASP A 257 -3.47 -0.38 -6.48
C ASP A 257 -3.38 -1.35 -7.67
N VAL A 258 -3.20 -0.81 -8.88
CA VAL A 258 -3.01 -1.62 -10.10
C VAL A 258 -1.75 -2.49 -10.02
N TYR A 259 -0.62 -1.94 -9.56
CA TYR A 259 0.61 -2.71 -9.35
C TYR A 259 0.40 -3.81 -8.32
N LEU A 260 -0.25 -3.51 -7.20
CA LEU A 260 -0.53 -4.49 -6.15
C LEU A 260 -1.43 -5.62 -6.65
N ILE A 261 -2.44 -5.35 -7.47
CA ILE A 261 -3.27 -6.38 -8.11
C ILE A 261 -2.41 -7.31 -8.97
N ALA A 262 -1.55 -6.76 -9.83
CA ALA A 262 -0.67 -7.54 -10.70
C ALA A 262 0.34 -8.39 -9.90
N ILE A 263 0.96 -7.79 -8.87
CA ILE A 263 1.90 -8.48 -7.98
C ILE A 263 1.20 -9.59 -7.21
N ASN A 264 0.03 -9.31 -6.62
CA ASN A 264 -0.74 -10.31 -5.87
C ASN A 264 -1.13 -11.49 -6.75
N PHE A 265 -1.40 -11.26 -8.03
CA PHE A 265 -1.58 -12.35 -9.00
C PHE A 265 -0.32 -13.20 -9.16
N CYS A 266 0.86 -12.59 -9.34
CA CYS A 266 2.12 -13.33 -9.40
C CYS A 266 2.35 -14.15 -8.12
N ILE A 267 2.13 -13.56 -6.94
CA ILE A 267 2.26 -14.26 -5.65
C ILE A 267 1.30 -15.46 -5.57
N LYS A 268 0.04 -15.31 -6.01
CA LYS A 268 -0.92 -16.43 -6.07
C LYS A 268 -0.43 -17.56 -7.00
N LYS A 269 0.16 -17.23 -8.16
CA LYS A 269 0.77 -18.23 -9.06
C LYS A 269 2.02 -18.89 -8.47
N LEU A 270 2.82 -18.15 -7.69
CA LEU A 270 3.97 -18.71 -6.99
C LEU A 270 3.55 -19.74 -5.94
N ASN A 271 2.44 -19.48 -5.24
CA ASN A 271 1.88 -20.43 -4.28
C ASN A 271 1.36 -21.73 -4.93
N THR A 272 1.14 -21.75 -6.25
CA THR A 272 0.84 -22.97 -7.02
C THR A 272 2.09 -23.62 -7.62
N GLY A 273 3.29 -23.17 -7.27
CA GLY A 273 4.57 -23.70 -7.76
C GLY A 273 5.08 -23.11 -9.07
N ALA A 274 4.41 -22.10 -9.64
CA ALA A 274 4.78 -21.52 -10.93
C ALA A 274 5.98 -20.55 -10.80
N ARG A 275 7.19 -21.11 -10.71
CA ARG A 275 8.45 -20.37 -10.45
C ARG A 275 8.79 -19.29 -11.48
N ASN A 276 8.26 -19.37 -12.71
CA ASN A 276 8.43 -18.32 -13.72
C ASN A 276 7.88 -16.95 -13.28
N PHE A 277 6.90 -16.93 -12.37
CA PHE A 277 6.33 -15.69 -11.83
C PHE A 277 7.21 -14.98 -10.79
N ILE A 278 8.35 -15.58 -10.37
CA ILE A 278 9.29 -14.93 -9.43
C ILE A 278 9.84 -13.68 -10.11
N ARG A 279 10.31 -13.84 -11.35
CA ARG A 279 10.90 -12.76 -12.13
C ARG A 279 9.88 -11.66 -12.43
N GLU A 280 8.69 -12.07 -12.86
CA GLU A 280 7.57 -11.18 -13.16
C GLU A 280 7.20 -10.29 -11.95
N ALA A 281 7.08 -10.88 -10.76
CA ALA A 281 6.78 -10.14 -9.54
C ALA A 281 7.91 -9.16 -9.17
N LEU A 282 9.17 -9.60 -9.29
CA LEU A 282 10.33 -8.78 -8.97
C LEU A 282 10.45 -7.57 -9.91
N ASP A 283 10.24 -7.78 -11.21
CA ASP A 283 10.32 -6.71 -12.22
C ASP A 283 9.17 -5.69 -12.05
N LEU A 284 7.96 -6.14 -11.67
CA LEU A 284 6.87 -5.23 -11.29
C LEU A 284 7.22 -4.39 -10.05
N TYR A 285 7.82 -5.00 -9.03
CA TYR A 285 8.27 -4.25 -7.86
C TYR A 285 9.35 -3.23 -8.21
N ARG A 286 10.33 -3.59 -9.04
CA ARG A 286 11.39 -2.68 -9.52
C ARG A 286 10.80 -1.46 -10.20
N LEU A 287 9.97 -1.69 -11.21
CA LEU A 287 9.34 -0.62 -11.97
C LEU A 287 8.48 0.28 -11.06
N GLY A 288 7.77 -0.32 -10.11
CA GLY A 288 6.95 0.41 -9.15
C GLY A 288 7.76 1.21 -8.12
N LEU A 289 8.95 0.74 -7.74
CA LEU A 289 9.89 1.45 -6.87
C LEU A 289 10.57 2.62 -7.61
N GLU A 290 11.01 2.41 -8.85
CA GLU A 290 11.59 3.44 -9.72
C GLU A 290 10.62 4.60 -9.93
N ARG A 291 9.34 4.27 -10.12
CA ARG A 291 8.25 5.25 -10.29
C ARG A 291 7.70 5.81 -8.98
N GLN A 292 8.21 5.35 -7.82
CA GLN A 292 7.76 5.76 -6.49
C GLN A 292 6.25 5.53 -6.23
N VAL A 293 5.64 4.53 -6.89
CA VAL A 293 4.20 4.22 -6.75
C VAL A 293 3.91 3.15 -5.71
N ILE A 294 4.87 2.28 -5.39
CA ILE A 294 4.67 1.20 -4.40
C ILE A 294 4.61 1.75 -2.97
N GLN A 295 5.30 2.86 -2.74
CA GLN A 295 5.39 3.54 -1.45
C GLN A 295 4.11 4.32 -1.15
N ASP A 296 3.63 4.23 0.08
CA ASP A 296 2.56 5.09 0.58
C ASP A 296 3.16 6.28 1.30
N SER A 297 3.06 7.48 0.72
CA SER A 297 3.67 8.68 1.30
C SER A 297 5.16 8.49 1.63
N GLY A 298 5.89 7.80 0.75
CA GLY A 298 7.31 7.45 0.92
C GLY A 298 7.58 6.22 1.81
N VAL A 299 6.54 5.55 2.32
CA VAL A 299 6.68 4.40 3.24
C VAL A 299 6.36 3.07 2.55
N LEU A 300 7.23 2.07 2.72
CA LEU A 300 6.99 0.67 2.35
C LEU A 300 6.44 -0.11 3.54
N SER A 301 5.44 -0.96 3.31
CA SER A 301 4.98 -1.89 4.33
C SER A 301 6.05 -2.95 4.64
N LYS A 302 6.05 -3.50 5.86
CA LYS A 302 6.95 -4.60 6.26
C LYS A 302 6.85 -5.79 5.29
N ALA A 303 5.62 -6.17 4.93
CA ALA A 303 5.34 -7.28 4.04
C ALA A 303 5.86 -7.00 2.62
N THR A 304 5.62 -5.81 2.08
CA THR A 304 6.14 -5.41 0.77
C THR A 304 7.66 -5.46 0.73
N TYR A 305 8.32 -4.91 1.76
CA TYR A 305 9.78 -4.89 1.86
C TYR A 305 10.38 -6.31 1.90
N GLN A 306 9.79 -7.19 2.70
CA GLN A 306 10.21 -8.59 2.80
C GLN A 306 9.94 -9.38 1.52
N ASN A 307 8.79 -9.18 0.87
CA ASN A 307 8.45 -9.85 -0.39
C ASN A 307 9.45 -9.50 -1.50
N ILE A 308 9.81 -8.22 -1.62
CA ILE A 308 10.82 -7.77 -2.60
C ILE A 308 12.15 -8.46 -2.35
N LEU A 309 12.61 -8.50 -1.09
CA LEU A 309 13.83 -9.22 -0.74
C LEU A 309 13.73 -10.69 -1.12
N LEU A 310 12.67 -11.39 -0.70
CA LEU A 310 12.50 -12.82 -0.96
C LEU A 310 12.50 -13.15 -2.44
N LEU A 311 11.85 -12.34 -3.28
CA LEU A 311 11.83 -12.51 -4.74
C LEU A 311 13.22 -12.29 -5.36
N ALA A 312 13.97 -11.30 -4.87
CA ALA A 312 15.33 -11.06 -5.33
C ALA A 312 16.28 -12.20 -4.92
N LEU A 313 16.17 -12.69 -3.69
CA LEU A 313 16.93 -13.84 -3.21
C LEU A 313 16.60 -15.12 -3.98
N ALA A 314 15.31 -15.35 -4.27
CA ALA A 314 14.87 -16.49 -5.08
C ALA A 314 15.32 -16.40 -6.54
N SER A 315 15.62 -15.19 -7.03
CA SER A 315 16.23 -14.95 -8.34
C SER A 315 17.76 -14.91 -8.31
N GLU A 316 18.37 -15.19 -7.15
CA GLU A 316 19.82 -15.10 -6.91
C GLU A 316 20.43 -13.73 -7.23
N GLU A 317 19.64 -12.65 -7.13
CA GLU A 317 20.08 -11.28 -7.41
C GLU A 317 20.70 -10.63 -6.16
N TRP A 318 21.83 -11.18 -5.69
CA TRP A 318 22.44 -10.85 -4.40
C TRP A 318 22.84 -9.38 -4.24
N ASP A 319 23.44 -8.79 -5.27
CA ASP A 319 23.92 -7.40 -5.19
C ASP A 319 22.75 -6.41 -5.22
N TRP A 320 21.76 -6.69 -6.07
CA TRP A 320 20.53 -5.90 -6.12
C TRP A 320 19.76 -5.98 -4.80
N ALA A 321 19.61 -7.18 -4.24
CA ALA A 321 18.95 -7.38 -2.95
C ALA A 321 19.64 -6.58 -1.84
N ARG A 322 20.99 -6.58 -1.81
CA ARG A 322 21.74 -5.79 -0.83
C ARG A 322 21.52 -4.30 -1.02
N ASN A 323 21.62 -3.80 -2.25
CA ASN A 323 21.40 -2.39 -2.55
C ASN A 323 19.97 -1.95 -2.21
N PHE A 324 18.98 -2.79 -2.50
CA PHE A 324 17.58 -2.56 -2.10
C PHE A 324 17.45 -2.36 -0.59
N LEU A 325 18.05 -3.24 0.21
CA LEU A 325 17.97 -3.16 1.66
C LEU A 325 18.53 -1.84 2.20
N GLU A 326 19.67 -1.38 1.68
CA GLU A 326 20.27 -0.12 2.12
C GLU A 326 19.47 1.10 1.65
N THR A 327 19.08 1.10 0.36
CA THR A 327 18.39 2.23 -0.28
C THR A 327 17.03 2.49 0.37
N TYR A 328 16.26 1.43 0.65
CA TYR A 328 14.89 1.55 1.14
C TYR A 328 14.75 1.37 2.66
N ARG A 329 15.86 1.28 3.40
CA ARG A 329 15.84 1.21 4.88
C ARG A 329 15.01 2.34 5.49
N ASN A 330 15.17 3.56 5.02
CA ASN A 330 14.47 4.73 5.56
C ASN A 330 12.99 4.82 5.12
N ALA A 331 12.61 4.05 4.10
CA ALA A 331 11.21 3.91 3.67
C ALA A 331 10.42 2.96 4.58
N LEU A 332 11.05 2.25 5.53
CA LEU A 332 10.30 1.44 6.49
C LEU A 332 9.62 2.30 7.57
N PRO A 333 8.49 1.83 8.15
CA PRO A 333 7.80 2.52 9.23
C PRO A 333 8.73 2.81 10.40
N SER A 334 8.80 4.06 10.86
CA SER A 334 9.80 4.51 11.84
C SER A 334 9.82 3.68 13.12
N ALA A 335 8.65 3.28 13.62
CA ALA A 335 8.49 2.50 14.85
C ALA A 335 9.12 1.10 14.78
N GLU A 336 9.23 0.53 13.58
CA GLU A 336 9.65 -0.87 13.38
C GLU A 336 10.89 -1.00 12.48
N ARG A 337 11.36 0.11 11.90
CA ARG A 337 12.44 0.19 10.92
C ARG A 337 13.67 -0.64 11.30
N HIS A 338 14.16 -0.48 12.53
CA HIS A 338 15.35 -1.18 13.01
C HIS A 338 15.15 -2.70 12.94
N ASN A 339 14.09 -3.21 13.57
CA ASN A 339 13.81 -4.64 13.62
C ASN A 339 13.52 -5.23 12.22
N THR A 340 12.71 -4.54 11.40
CA THR A 340 12.38 -5.03 10.05
C THR A 340 13.61 -5.05 9.14
N TYR A 341 14.44 -4.00 9.16
CA TYR A 341 15.66 -3.96 8.36
C TYR A 341 16.63 -5.07 8.77
N HIS A 342 16.93 -5.20 10.06
CA HIS A 342 17.90 -6.20 10.54
C HIS A 342 17.40 -7.64 10.37
N PHE A 343 16.10 -7.90 10.53
CA PHE A 343 15.54 -9.21 10.24
C PHE A 343 15.78 -9.60 8.77
N ASN A 344 15.44 -8.70 7.84
CA ASN A 344 15.63 -8.92 6.41
C ASN A 344 17.12 -9.02 6.03
N LEU A 345 17.99 -8.28 6.72
CA LEU A 345 19.43 -8.37 6.54
C LEU A 345 20.00 -9.72 6.99
N ALA A 346 19.56 -10.23 8.14
CA ALA A 346 19.92 -11.57 8.60
C ALA A 346 19.45 -12.64 7.61
N LEU A 347 18.22 -12.49 7.08
CA LEU A 347 17.67 -13.38 6.07
C LEU A 347 18.49 -13.37 4.77
N TYR A 348 18.97 -12.21 4.33
CA TYR A 348 19.88 -12.07 3.18
C TYR A 348 21.16 -12.91 3.39
N PHE A 349 21.87 -12.70 4.50
CA PHE A 349 23.10 -13.42 4.80
C PHE A 349 22.87 -14.92 4.97
N PHE A 350 21.79 -15.28 5.67
CA PHE A 350 21.38 -16.66 5.85
C PHE A 350 21.18 -17.39 4.52
N ARG A 351 20.44 -16.78 3.57
CA ARG A 351 20.21 -17.36 2.25
C ARG A 351 21.47 -17.43 1.39
N LYS A 352 22.40 -16.47 1.56
CA LYS A 352 23.72 -16.47 0.93
C LYS A 352 24.70 -17.48 1.56
N LYS A 353 24.29 -18.17 2.64
CA LYS A 353 25.10 -19.07 3.46
C LYS A 353 26.26 -18.38 4.20
N ASP A 354 26.19 -17.06 4.37
CA ASP A 354 27.06 -16.32 5.27
C ASP A 354 26.51 -16.39 6.70
N TYR A 355 26.74 -17.54 7.32
CA TYR A 355 26.18 -17.86 8.63
C TYR A 355 26.78 -17.03 9.76
N ALA A 356 28.04 -16.59 9.64
CA ALA A 356 28.67 -15.75 10.64
C ALA A 356 27.98 -14.38 10.71
N ALA A 357 27.80 -13.71 9.57
CA ALA A 357 27.12 -12.42 9.52
C ALA A 357 25.63 -12.52 9.92
N ALA A 358 24.95 -13.60 9.53
CA ALA A 358 23.57 -13.85 9.96
C ALA A 358 23.47 -14.01 11.48
N GLN A 359 24.34 -14.81 12.11
CA GLN A 359 24.33 -15.05 13.56
C GLN A 359 24.61 -13.80 14.39
N GLU A 360 25.52 -12.93 13.94
CA GLU A 360 25.81 -11.67 14.61
C GLU A 360 24.53 -10.86 14.79
N ILE A 361 23.80 -10.62 13.69
CA ILE A 361 22.54 -9.87 13.72
C ILE A 361 21.48 -10.58 14.58
N LEU A 362 21.33 -11.90 14.43
CA LEU A 362 20.29 -12.66 15.11
C LEU A 362 20.48 -12.74 16.64
N ARG A 363 21.71 -12.52 17.13
CA ARG A 363 22.00 -12.45 18.57
C ARG A 363 21.85 -11.03 19.14
N ASP A 364 22.21 -10.03 18.35
CA ASP A 364 22.31 -8.65 18.83
C ASP A 364 20.99 -7.87 18.77
N VAL A 365 20.04 -8.32 17.92
CA VAL A 365 18.77 -7.62 17.70
C VAL A 365 17.62 -8.26 18.46
N ASP A 366 16.94 -7.46 19.30
CA ASP A 366 15.73 -7.87 19.99
C ASP A 366 14.49 -7.72 19.08
N PHE A 367 14.10 -8.82 18.43
CA PHE A 367 12.92 -8.89 17.58
C PHE A 367 11.63 -8.88 18.41
N ARG A 368 11.06 -7.68 18.56
CA ARG A 368 9.78 -7.44 19.25
C ARG A 368 8.56 -8.03 18.55
N ASP A 369 8.60 -8.10 17.22
CA ASP A 369 7.54 -8.74 16.44
C ASP A 369 7.64 -10.26 16.63
N VAL A 370 6.52 -10.87 17.05
CA VAL A 370 6.53 -12.28 17.44
C VAL A 370 6.84 -13.18 16.24
N HIS A 371 6.38 -12.85 15.04
CA HIS A 371 6.65 -13.65 13.85
C HIS A 371 8.11 -13.54 13.44
N HIS A 372 8.69 -12.35 13.41
CA HIS A 372 10.14 -12.19 13.18
C HIS A 372 10.97 -12.94 14.24
N ASN A 373 10.55 -12.96 15.50
CA ASN A 373 11.25 -13.69 16.56
C ASN A 373 11.23 -15.22 16.31
N LEU A 374 10.08 -15.77 15.92
CA LEU A 374 9.95 -17.19 15.57
C LEU A 374 10.86 -17.53 14.37
N ASP A 375 10.84 -16.70 13.34
CA ASP A 375 11.65 -16.89 12.13
C ASP A 375 13.15 -16.77 12.42
N ALA A 376 13.55 -15.81 13.24
CA ALA A 376 14.93 -15.64 13.70
C ALA A 376 15.44 -16.88 14.45
N ARG A 377 14.63 -17.43 15.35
CA ARG A 377 14.97 -18.67 16.06
C ARG A 377 15.06 -19.87 15.13
N ARG A 378 14.18 -19.97 14.13
CA ARG A 378 14.26 -21.03 13.09
C ARG A 378 15.54 -20.90 12.28
N MET A 379 15.92 -19.69 11.87
CA MET A 379 17.19 -19.44 11.19
C MET A 379 18.38 -19.87 12.07
N LEU A 380 18.44 -19.45 13.33
CA LEU A 380 19.51 -19.87 14.25
C LEU A 380 19.58 -21.38 14.46
N VAL A 381 18.43 -22.07 14.59
CA VAL A 381 18.38 -23.54 14.69
C VAL A 381 19.05 -24.17 13.47
N ARG A 382 18.70 -23.73 12.27
CA ARG A 382 19.25 -24.24 11.01
C ARG A 382 20.74 -23.95 10.90
N ILE A 383 21.17 -22.74 11.26
CA ILE A 383 22.59 -22.39 11.25
C ILE A 383 23.38 -23.27 12.22
N TYR A 384 22.94 -23.43 13.47
CA TYR A 384 23.66 -24.26 14.44
C TYR A 384 23.69 -25.73 14.05
N PHE A 385 22.63 -26.23 13.42
CA PHE A 385 22.60 -27.57 12.86
C PHE A 385 23.65 -27.72 11.75
N ASP A 386 23.63 -26.84 10.74
CA ASP A 386 24.52 -26.88 9.58
C ASP A 386 26.01 -26.68 9.95
N THR A 387 26.27 -25.90 11.01
CA THR A 387 27.64 -25.63 11.50
C THR A 387 28.14 -26.64 12.53
N GLY A 388 27.30 -27.60 12.94
CA GLY A 388 27.65 -28.60 13.97
C GLY A 388 27.78 -28.05 15.39
N ALA A 389 27.24 -26.85 15.66
CA ALA A 389 27.25 -26.22 16.98
C ALA A 389 26.15 -26.80 17.90
N PHE A 390 26.23 -28.11 18.16
CA PHE A 390 25.13 -28.87 18.79
C PHE A 390 24.81 -28.45 20.23
N ASP A 391 25.80 -28.03 21.02
CA ASP A 391 25.57 -27.52 22.39
C ASP A 391 24.72 -26.24 22.36
N ALA A 392 25.05 -25.31 21.46
CA ALA A 392 24.30 -24.08 21.27
C ALA A 392 22.90 -24.36 20.70
N LEU A 393 22.78 -25.36 19.81
CA LEU A 393 21.52 -25.81 19.28
C LEU A 393 20.59 -26.38 20.36
N ASP A 394 21.07 -27.25 21.24
CA ASP A 394 20.25 -27.84 22.31
C ASP A 394 19.74 -26.76 23.27
N ALA A 395 20.62 -25.84 23.68
CA ALA A 395 20.26 -24.68 24.49
C ALA A 395 19.21 -23.80 23.79
N LEU A 396 19.36 -23.56 22.48
CA LEU A 396 18.40 -22.81 21.69
C LEU A 396 17.04 -23.52 21.64
N LEU A 397 17.00 -24.82 21.35
CA LEU A 397 15.76 -25.61 21.30
C LEU A 397 15.03 -25.59 22.64
N HIS A 398 15.76 -25.65 23.76
CA HIS A 398 15.19 -25.52 25.10
C HIS A 398 14.56 -24.13 25.32
N SER A 399 15.31 -23.05 25.04
CA SER A 399 14.79 -21.68 25.19
C SER A 399 13.62 -21.39 24.25
N PHE A 400 13.64 -21.95 23.03
CA PHE A 400 12.57 -21.79 22.04
C PHE A 400 11.28 -22.45 22.54
N ARG A 401 11.37 -23.65 23.14
CA ARG A 401 10.20 -24.27 23.79
C ARG A 401 9.61 -23.40 24.89
N ILE A 402 10.44 -22.82 25.77
CA ILE A 402 9.97 -21.93 26.84
C ILE A 402 9.27 -20.70 26.24
N TYR A 403 9.85 -20.11 25.19
CA TYR A 403 9.26 -18.97 24.49
C TYR A 403 7.86 -19.29 23.94
N LEU A 404 7.69 -20.45 23.29
CA LEU A 404 6.41 -20.93 22.76
C LEU A 404 5.37 -21.25 23.86
N GLN A 405 5.82 -21.59 25.08
CA GLN A 405 4.92 -21.78 26.22
C GLN A 405 4.38 -20.46 26.77
N ARG A 406 5.21 -19.41 26.76
CA ARG A 406 4.86 -18.06 27.22
C ARG A 406 3.93 -17.33 26.25
N HIS A 407 4.07 -17.57 24.95
CA HIS A 407 3.27 -16.91 23.91
C HIS A 407 2.13 -17.80 23.42
N ARG A 408 1.00 -17.79 24.14
CA ARG A 408 -0.17 -18.64 23.82
C ARG A 408 -1.08 -18.08 22.72
N ASN A 409 -1.04 -16.77 22.48
CA ASN A 409 -1.99 -16.06 21.60
C ASN A 409 -1.50 -15.90 20.14
N ILE A 410 -0.69 -16.83 19.65
CA ILE A 410 -0.09 -16.76 18.29
C ILE A 410 -0.70 -17.78 17.31
N GLY A 411 -1.84 -18.37 17.68
CA GLY A 411 -2.59 -19.31 16.85
C GLY A 411 -1.78 -20.54 16.42
N TYR A 412 -1.99 -20.98 15.18
CA TYR A 412 -1.37 -22.18 14.60
C TYR A 412 0.17 -22.09 14.51
N HIS A 413 0.74 -20.87 14.50
CA HIS A 413 2.20 -20.68 14.49
C HIS A 413 2.89 -21.29 15.72
N ARG A 414 2.19 -21.39 16.86
CA ARG A 414 2.71 -22.06 18.06
C ARG A 414 2.96 -23.54 17.80
N GLU A 415 1.95 -24.21 17.24
CA GLU A 415 1.97 -25.65 16.98
C GLU A 415 3.01 -25.98 15.90
N LEU A 416 3.04 -25.21 14.82
CA LEU A 416 4.05 -25.30 13.76
C LEU A 416 5.49 -25.34 14.31
N ASN A 417 5.82 -24.37 15.18
CA ASN A 417 7.17 -24.24 15.73
C ASN A 417 7.44 -25.25 16.85
N ALA A 418 6.43 -25.64 17.62
CA ALA A 418 6.60 -26.67 18.65
C ALA A 418 6.91 -28.05 18.02
N ASN A 419 6.22 -28.38 16.92
CA ASN A 419 6.50 -29.58 16.14
C ASN A 419 7.89 -29.53 15.50
N PHE A 420 8.29 -28.39 14.93
CA PHE A 420 9.65 -28.18 14.43
C PHE A 420 10.71 -28.44 15.51
N VAL A 421 10.61 -27.80 16.68
CA VAL A 421 11.55 -28.00 17.80
C VAL A 421 11.60 -29.48 18.22
N ARG A 422 10.45 -30.15 18.31
CA ARG A 422 10.39 -31.57 18.68
C ARG A 422 11.11 -32.46 17.66
N ILE A 423 10.88 -32.23 16.36
CA ILE A 423 11.48 -33.02 15.29
C ILE A 423 13.00 -32.79 15.23
N VAL A 424 13.48 -31.55 15.36
CA VAL A 424 14.93 -31.28 15.41
C VAL A 424 15.59 -32.00 16.59
N GLN A 425 14.96 -32.05 17.76
CA GLN A 425 15.49 -32.83 18.89
C GLN A 425 15.50 -34.34 18.63
N GLN A 426 14.57 -34.86 17.84
CA GLN A 426 14.57 -36.27 17.44
C GLN A 426 15.69 -36.54 16.43
N LEU A 427 15.92 -35.62 15.48
CA LEU A 427 17.05 -35.69 14.55
C LEU A 427 18.39 -35.74 15.27
N LEU A 428 18.60 -34.93 16.31
CA LEU A 428 19.85 -34.93 17.08
C LEU A 428 20.09 -36.23 17.87
N LYS A 429 19.03 -37.00 18.16
CA LYS A 429 19.10 -38.24 18.94
C LYS A 429 19.06 -39.49 18.08
N LEU A 430 18.97 -39.34 16.76
CA LEU A 430 18.89 -40.46 15.83
C LEU A 430 20.23 -41.20 15.79
N PRO A 431 20.29 -42.49 16.16
CA PRO A 431 21.53 -43.25 16.11
C PRO A 431 21.99 -43.44 14.65
N PRO A 432 23.31 -43.48 14.39
CA PRO A 432 23.82 -43.89 13.09
C PRO A 432 23.31 -45.29 12.72
N GLY A 433 22.79 -45.46 11.50
CA GLY A 433 22.32 -46.76 10.97
C GLY A 433 20.93 -47.21 11.44
N ALA A 434 20.16 -46.37 12.14
CA ALA A 434 18.79 -46.68 12.56
C ALA A 434 17.76 -46.44 11.43
N GLU A 435 17.83 -47.24 10.36
CA GLU A 435 17.03 -47.04 9.14
C GLU A 435 15.52 -47.00 9.38
N GLN A 436 14.99 -47.89 10.24
CA GLN A 436 13.55 -47.88 10.56
C GLN A 436 13.14 -46.59 11.29
N ALA A 437 13.90 -46.17 12.30
CA ALA A 437 13.59 -44.96 13.06
C ALA A 437 13.68 -43.70 12.18
N ARG A 438 14.56 -43.73 11.18
CA ARG A 438 14.69 -42.68 10.17
C ARG A 438 13.46 -42.60 9.28
N GLU A 439 13.02 -43.73 8.72
CA GLU A 439 11.83 -43.78 7.87
C GLU A 439 10.58 -43.39 8.65
N ASP A 440 10.45 -43.84 9.91
CA ASP A 440 9.36 -43.43 10.80
C ASP A 440 9.34 -41.89 11.00
N LEU A 441 10.50 -41.27 11.19
CA LEU A 441 10.60 -39.82 11.33
C LEU A 441 10.30 -39.10 10.00
N ARG A 442 10.74 -39.65 8.86
CA ARG A 442 10.46 -39.15 7.52
C ARG A 442 8.95 -39.15 7.22
N GLN A 443 8.27 -40.24 7.54
CA GLN A 443 6.81 -40.35 7.41
C GLN A 443 6.11 -39.36 8.32
N ARG A 444 6.59 -39.18 9.55
CA ARG A 444 6.04 -38.19 10.48
C ARG A 444 6.17 -36.77 9.93
N ILE A 445 7.34 -36.37 9.42
CA ILE A 445 7.55 -35.04 8.83
C ILE A 445 6.62 -34.81 7.62
N THR A 446 6.45 -35.84 6.80
CA THR A 446 5.60 -35.81 5.61
C THR A 446 4.12 -35.64 5.99
N ASN A 447 3.66 -36.35 7.02
CA ASN A 447 2.25 -36.41 7.40
C ASN A 447 1.82 -35.37 8.45
N GLU A 448 2.76 -34.70 9.14
CA GLU A 448 2.46 -33.67 10.14
C GLU A 448 1.89 -32.42 9.44
N PRO A 449 0.60 -32.05 9.63
CA PRO A 449 0.00 -30.91 8.93
C PRO A 449 0.65 -29.59 9.34
N TYR A 450 0.91 -29.42 10.64
CA TYR A 450 1.50 -28.21 11.21
C TYR A 450 2.98 -28.41 11.51
N LEU A 451 3.81 -28.33 10.47
CA LEU A 451 5.26 -28.35 10.61
C LEU A 451 5.96 -27.19 9.90
N ALA A 452 6.74 -26.40 10.65
CA ALA A 452 7.65 -25.41 10.08
C ALA A 452 8.90 -26.07 9.46
N GLU A 453 9.46 -25.46 8.41
CA GLU A 453 10.70 -25.89 7.73
C GLU A 453 10.68 -27.34 7.22
N ARG A 454 9.52 -27.86 6.78
CA ARG A 454 9.36 -29.27 6.35
C ARG A 454 10.39 -29.71 5.31
N GLU A 455 10.57 -28.92 4.25
CA GLU A 455 11.51 -29.24 3.16
C GLU A 455 12.94 -29.39 3.69
N TRP A 456 13.40 -28.45 4.53
CA TRP A 456 14.72 -28.52 5.15
C TRP A 456 14.85 -29.74 6.07
N LEU A 457 13.83 -30.08 6.86
CA LEU A 457 13.85 -31.27 7.73
C LEU A 457 13.97 -32.58 6.92
N LEU A 458 13.29 -32.67 5.78
CA LEU A 458 13.42 -33.80 4.87
C LEU A 458 14.84 -33.87 4.27
N GLU A 459 15.39 -32.73 3.83
CA GLU A 459 16.78 -32.66 3.33
C GLU A 459 17.79 -33.15 4.37
N GLN A 460 17.64 -32.75 5.65
CA GLN A 460 18.54 -33.21 6.72
C GLN A 460 18.45 -34.71 6.97
N ILE A 461 17.25 -35.30 6.84
CA ILE A 461 17.08 -36.75 6.93
C ILE A 461 17.84 -37.46 5.81
N GLU A 462 17.75 -36.99 4.58
CA GLU A 462 18.43 -37.61 3.43
C GLU A 462 19.96 -37.47 3.53
N LEU A 463 20.47 -36.29 3.93
CA LEU A 463 21.91 -36.05 4.08
C LEU A 463 22.56 -36.97 5.11
N ALA A 464 21.89 -37.19 6.23
CA ALA A 464 22.39 -38.12 7.23
C ALA A 464 22.28 -39.61 6.79
N HIS A 465 21.63 -39.95 5.67
CA HIS A 465 21.56 -41.32 5.11
C HIS A 465 22.82 -41.64 4.32
N HIS A 466 23.26 -40.68 3.51
CA HIS A 466 24.49 -40.80 2.71
C HIS A 466 25.76 -40.87 3.57
N THR A 467 25.79 -40.19 4.72
CA THR A 467 26.97 -40.19 5.61
C THR A 467 27.21 -41.58 6.26
N SER A 468 26.14 -42.32 6.57
CA SER A 468 26.20 -43.71 7.05
C SER A 468 26.59 -44.70 5.96
N PHE A 469 26.18 -44.48 4.71
CA PHE A 469 26.51 -45.36 3.58
C PHE A 469 28.00 -45.27 3.17
N VAL A 470 28.62 -44.09 3.31
CA VAL A 470 30.06 -43.91 3.04
C VAL A 470 30.94 -44.50 4.15
N GLN A 471 30.45 -44.54 5.40
CA GLN A 471 31.17 -45.16 6.52
C GLN A 471 31.00 -46.69 6.57
N SER A 472 29.89 -47.26 6.09
CA SER A 472 29.66 -48.72 6.06
C SER A 472 30.40 -49.46 4.94
N VAL A 473 30.89 -48.75 3.92
CA VAL A 473 31.69 -49.32 2.82
C VAL A 473 33.19 -49.42 3.15
N ASN A 474 33.67 -48.76 4.21
CA ASN A 474 35.10 -48.69 4.55
C ASN A 474 35.55 -49.55 5.75
N PHE A 475 35.04 -50.78 5.87
CA PHE A 475 35.66 -51.80 6.74
C PHE A 475 35.66 -53.22 6.14
N SER A 476 36.68 -53.49 5.31
CA SER A 476 37.42 -54.77 5.31
C SER A 476 38.64 -54.70 4.39
N PRO A 477 39.84 -54.96 4.95
CA PRO A 477 40.70 -55.95 4.35
C PRO A 477 41.00 -57.03 5.39
N LYS A 478 40.23 -58.12 5.35
CA LYS A 478 40.76 -59.42 5.76
C LYS A 478 41.40 -60.04 4.52
N THR A 479 42.71 -60.10 4.50
CA THR A 479 43.44 -61.11 3.75
C THR A 479 44.50 -61.73 4.67
N LYS A 480 44.61 -63.04 4.50
CA LYS A 480 45.42 -64.00 5.24
C LYS A 480 46.89 -63.64 5.35
#